data_AF-A0A1G5UPD2-F1
#
_entry.id   AF-A0A1G5UPD2-F1
#
_cell.length_a   1.000
_cell.length_b   1.000
_cell.length_c   1.000
_cell.angle_alpha   90.00
_cell.angle_beta   90.00
_cell.angle_gamma   90.00
#
_symmetry.space_group_name_H-M   'P 1'
#
loop_
_entity.id
_entity.type
_entity.pdbx_description
1 polymer ?
#
loop_
_entity_poly.entity_id
_entity_poly.type
_entity_poly.pdbx_seq_one_letter_code
_entity_poly.pdbx_strand_id
1 'polypeptide(L)'
;MDEMASTGRRDAGWGAAARTAFLDTLALSGDVARSAEAAGRTHASAYALRRHDPAFADAWEEALNAAYARIEDELLARAVDPRAREGDAFDQALALKMLARHETRRARPNAPREAVPRAASMEEVEQALLGKLAAFAKRLPAKT
;
A
#
# COMPACT_ATOMS: atom_id res chain seq x y z
N MET A 1 -24.27 7.95 22.51
CA MET A 1 -24.59 7.21 21.27
C MET A 1 -24.22 8.17 20.13
N ASP A 2 -22.92 8.30 19.85
CA ASP A 2 -22.38 9.45 19.10
C ASP A 2 -21.18 9.04 18.20
N GLU A 3 -21.27 7.87 17.58
CA GLU A 3 -20.12 7.25 16.89
C GLU A 3 -20.45 6.76 15.47
N MET A 4 -21.10 7.59 14.65
CA MET A 4 -21.31 7.27 13.22
C MET A 4 -21.13 8.46 12.24
N ALA A 5 -20.85 9.68 12.71
CA ALA A 5 -20.89 10.89 11.87
C ALA A 5 -19.54 11.34 11.23
N SER A 6 -18.43 10.61 11.40
CA SER A 6 -17.08 11.11 11.01
C SER A 6 -16.54 10.62 9.65
N THR A 7 -17.28 9.75 8.94
CA THR A 7 -16.77 9.15 7.68
C THR A 7 -17.14 9.98 6.45
N GLY A 8 -18.34 10.58 6.41
CA GLY A 8 -18.88 11.22 5.19
C GLY A 8 -18.17 12.50 4.69
N ARG A 9 -17.32 13.15 5.50
CA ARG A 9 -16.67 14.42 5.12
C ARG A 9 -15.27 14.24 4.52
N ARG A 10 -14.62 13.10 4.75
CA ARG A 10 -13.27 12.79 4.24
C ARG A 10 -13.29 12.28 2.79
N ASP A 11 -14.41 11.70 2.37
CA ASP A 11 -14.59 11.13 1.03
C ASP A 11 -15.20 12.12 0.02
N ALA A 12 -15.66 13.29 0.48
CA ALA A 12 -16.27 14.32 -0.35
C ALA A 12 -15.35 14.82 -1.50
N GLY A 13 -14.03 14.65 -1.35
CA GLY A 13 -13.06 14.95 -2.41
C GLY A 13 -12.89 13.82 -3.43
N TRP A 14 -13.21 12.58 -3.09
CA TRP A 14 -13.03 11.43 -3.98
C TRP A 14 -14.33 11.15 -4.72
N GLY A 15 -14.67 11.99 -5.69
CA GLY A 15 -15.75 11.68 -6.64
C GLY A 15 -15.34 10.57 -7.61
N ALA A 16 -16.30 10.08 -8.40
CA ALA A 16 -16.07 9.03 -9.40
C ALA A 16 -14.92 9.40 -10.37
N ALA A 17 -14.92 10.63 -10.90
CA ALA A 17 -13.88 11.10 -11.82
C ALA A 17 -12.46 11.08 -11.20
N ALA A 18 -12.32 11.47 -9.93
CA ALA A 18 -11.03 11.44 -9.24
C ALA A 18 -10.56 10.01 -8.98
N ARG A 19 -11.48 9.09 -8.62
CA ARG A 19 -11.15 7.66 -8.47
C ARG A 19 -10.69 7.07 -9.81
N THR A 20 -11.42 7.32 -10.90
CA THR A 20 -11.05 6.84 -12.23
C THR A 20 -9.68 7.37 -12.67
N ALA A 21 -9.46 8.68 -12.62
CA ALA A 21 -8.18 9.28 -13.00
C ALA A 21 -7.00 8.72 -12.20
N PHE A 22 -7.20 8.48 -10.90
CA PHE A 22 -6.21 7.85 -10.04
C PHE A 22 -5.90 6.42 -10.49
N LEU A 23 -6.92 5.57 -10.64
CA LEU A 23 -6.76 4.16 -10.95
C LEU A 23 -6.18 3.93 -12.36
N ASP A 24 -6.60 4.71 -13.35
CA ASP A 24 -6.07 4.64 -14.71
C ASP A 24 -4.58 5.01 -14.74
N THR A 25 -4.21 6.10 -14.06
CA THR A 25 -2.80 6.52 -13.97
C THR A 25 -1.96 5.50 -13.21
N LEU A 26 -2.54 4.88 -12.17
CA LEU A 26 -1.87 3.86 -11.39
C LEU A 26 -1.64 2.59 -12.21
N ALA A 27 -2.63 2.18 -13.01
CA ALA A 27 -2.52 1.03 -13.92
C ALA A 27 -1.46 1.23 -15.00
N LEU A 28 -1.28 2.47 -15.47
CA LEU A 28 -0.26 2.78 -16.46
C LEU A 28 1.14 2.87 -15.85
N SER A 29 1.27 3.45 -14.66
CA SER A 29 2.58 3.89 -14.15
C SER A 29 3.09 3.13 -12.92
N GLY A 30 2.21 2.54 -12.11
CA GLY A 30 2.54 2.03 -10.78
C GLY A 30 2.94 3.13 -9.77
N ASP A 31 2.86 4.41 -10.14
CA ASP A 31 3.31 5.54 -9.33
C ASP A 31 2.13 6.23 -8.64
N VAL A 32 2.08 6.07 -7.32
CA VAL A 32 1.00 6.61 -6.47
C VAL A 32 1.04 8.14 -6.38
N ALA A 33 2.22 8.77 -6.43
CA ALA A 33 2.33 10.22 -6.35
C ALA A 33 1.77 10.84 -7.63
N ARG A 34 2.23 10.35 -8.79
CA ARG A 34 1.72 10.76 -10.11
C ARG A 34 0.21 10.51 -10.23
N SER A 35 -0.28 9.37 -9.75
CA SER A 35 -1.70 9.03 -9.79
C SER A 35 -2.55 9.97 -8.94
N ALA A 36 -2.05 10.37 -7.78
CA ALA A 36 -2.72 11.34 -6.92
C ALA A 36 -2.77 12.74 -7.58
N GLU A 37 -1.68 13.17 -8.22
CA GLU A 37 -1.64 14.41 -8.99
C GLU A 37 -2.67 14.41 -10.13
N ALA A 38 -2.77 13.32 -10.90
CA ALA A 38 -3.76 13.15 -11.96
C ALA A 38 -5.21 13.25 -11.46
N ALA A 39 -5.46 12.80 -10.23
CA ALA A 39 -6.77 12.90 -9.58
C ALA A 39 -7.04 14.25 -8.91
N GLY A 40 -6.07 15.19 -8.90
CA GLY A 40 -6.17 16.45 -8.15
C GLY A 40 -6.21 16.24 -6.63
N ARG A 41 -5.49 15.21 -6.14
CA ARG A 41 -5.47 14.77 -4.74
C ARG A 41 -4.05 14.55 -4.24
N THR A 42 -3.92 14.34 -2.92
CA THR A 42 -2.64 13.99 -2.31
C THR A 42 -2.53 12.47 -2.15
N HIS A 43 -1.34 11.91 -2.30
CA HIS A 43 -1.12 10.47 -2.07
C HIS A 43 -1.53 10.04 -0.64
N ALA A 44 -1.34 10.91 0.35
CA ALA A 44 -1.79 10.67 1.73
C ALA A 44 -3.32 10.49 1.82
N SER A 45 -4.09 11.31 1.10
CA SER A 45 -5.55 11.17 1.03
C SER A 45 -5.99 9.91 0.27
N ALA A 46 -5.23 9.50 -0.76
CA ALA A 46 -5.48 8.27 -1.51
C ALA A 46 -5.29 7.02 -0.62
N TYR A 47 -4.22 6.98 0.18
CA TYR A 47 -4.01 5.93 1.18
C TYR A 47 -5.07 5.94 2.29
N ALA A 48 -5.56 7.12 2.68
CA ALA A 48 -6.65 7.21 3.65
C ALA A 48 -7.95 6.63 3.08
N LEU A 49 -8.30 6.97 1.83
CA LEU A 49 -9.45 6.38 1.14
C LEU A 49 -9.32 4.86 1.04
N ARG A 50 -8.16 4.36 0.59
CA ARG A 50 -7.88 2.92 0.48
C ARG A 50 -8.07 2.16 1.80
N ARG A 51 -7.85 2.78 2.96
CA ARG A 51 -8.08 2.14 4.27
C ARG A 51 -9.55 2.05 4.66
N HIS A 52 -10.40 2.92 4.11
CA HIS A 52 -11.80 3.08 4.51
C HIS A 52 -12.80 2.61 3.46
N ASP A 53 -12.37 2.47 2.21
CA ASP A 53 -13.18 2.05 1.06
C ASP A 53 -12.58 0.75 0.49
N PRO A 54 -13.13 -0.42 0.87
CA PRO A 54 -12.64 -1.72 0.38
C PRO A 54 -12.73 -1.86 -1.13
N ALA A 55 -13.77 -1.32 -1.77
CA ALA A 55 -13.91 -1.40 -3.23
C ALA A 55 -12.82 -0.61 -3.94
N PHE A 56 -12.47 0.57 -3.42
CA PHE A 56 -11.32 1.33 -3.92
C PHE A 56 -10.00 0.62 -3.65
N ALA A 57 -9.87 -0.11 -2.54
CA ALA A 57 -8.69 -0.90 -2.24
C ALA A 57 -8.50 -2.07 -3.21
N ASP A 58 -9.58 -2.76 -3.57
CA ASP A 58 -9.55 -3.87 -4.54
C ASP A 58 -9.19 -3.35 -5.94
N ALA A 59 -9.83 -2.26 -6.37
CA ALA A 59 -9.52 -1.61 -7.64
C ALA A 59 -8.08 -1.08 -7.70
N TRP A 60 -7.54 -0.60 -6.58
CA TRP A 60 -6.13 -0.19 -6.46
C TRP A 60 -5.19 -1.37 -6.71
N GLU A 61 -5.46 -2.52 -6.10
CA GLU A 61 -4.64 -3.72 -6.31
C GLU A 61 -4.74 -4.21 -7.75
N GLU A 62 -5.92 -4.18 -8.36
CA GLU A 62 -6.10 -4.48 -9.79
C GLU A 62 -5.27 -3.56 -10.69
N ALA A 63 -5.30 -2.26 -10.43
CA ALA A 63 -4.46 -1.29 -11.15
C ALA A 63 -2.97 -1.59 -10.99
N LEU A 64 -2.49 -1.87 -9.77
CA LEU A 64 -1.10 -2.25 -9.56
C LEU A 64 -0.73 -3.53 -10.33
N ASN A 65 -1.60 -4.54 -10.35
CA ASN A 65 -1.37 -5.76 -11.10
C ASN A 65 -1.22 -5.48 -12.60
N ALA A 66 -2.07 -4.60 -13.16
CA ALA A 66 -1.95 -4.18 -14.56
C ALA A 66 -0.62 -3.46 -14.85
N ALA A 67 -0.18 -2.58 -13.95
CA ALA A 67 1.11 -1.89 -14.08
C ALA A 67 2.30 -2.86 -14.08
N TYR A 68 2.26 -3.86 -13.19
CA TYR A 68 3.30 -4.89 -13.13
C TYR A 68 3.29 -5.79 -14.37
N ALA A 69 2.13 -6.25 -14.82
CA ALA A 69 2.01 -7.06 -16.04
C ALA A 69 2.61 -6.35 -17.27
N ARG A 70 2.37 -5.04 -17.42
CA ARG A 70 2.98 -4.26 -18.50
C ARG A 70 4.52 -4.24 -18.42
N ILE A 71 5.06 -4.06 -17.22
CA ILE A 71 6.52 -4.08 -17.00
C ILE A 71 7.08 -5.48 -17.26
N GLU A 72 6.37 -6.55 -16.88
CA GLU A 72 6.72 -7.94 -17.18
C GLU A 72 6.80 -8.18 -18.69
N ASP A 73 5.81 -7.74 -19.45
CA ASP A 73 5.78 -7.88 -20.91
C ASP A 73 6.93 -7.10 -21.58
N GLU A 74 7.20 -5.87 -21.12
CA GLU A 74 8.33 -5.05 -21.60
C GLU A 74 9.68 -5.70 -21.28
N LEU A 75 9.83 -6.24 -20.06
CA LEU A 75 11.00 -7.00 -19.63
C LEU A 75 11.22 -8.24 -20.51
N LEU A 76 10.16 -9.00 -20.76
CA LEU A 76 10.23 -10.23 -21.55
C LEU A 76 10.60 -9.92 -23.00
N ALA A 77 9.96 -8.92 -23.61
CA ALA A 77 10.27 -8.48 -24.97
C ALA A 77 11.75 -8.06 -25.09
N ARG A 78 12.27 -7.31 -24.11
CA ARG A 78 13.68 -6.89 -24.04
C ARG A 78 14.63 -8.08 -23.86
N ALA A 79 14.25 -9.08 -23.06
CA ALA A 79 15.08 -10.25 -22.79
C ALA A 79 15.18 -11.19 -24.01
N VAL A 80 14.09 -11.32 -24.78
CA VAL A 80 14.00 -12.21 -25.94
C VAL A 80 14.60 -11.58 -27.20
N ASP A 81 14.52 -10.26 -27.36
CA ASP A 81 15.12 -9.57 -28.50
C ASP A 81 16.52 -9.02 -28.17
N PRO A 82 17.61 -9.62 -28.70
CA PRO A 82 18.96 -9.13 -28.48
C PRO A 82 19.23 -7.73 -29.05
N ARG A 83 18.38 -7.22 -29.95
CA ARG A 83 18.45 -5.86 -30.54
C ARG A 83 17.70 -4.81 -29.74
N ALA A 84 16.80 -5.22 -28.85
CA ALA A 84 16.05 -4.29 -28.01
C ALA A 84 16.92 -3.59 -26.95
N ARG A 85 18.23 -3.88 -26.89
CA ARG A 85 19.20 -3.27 -25.95
C ARG A 85 19.44 -1.77 -26.13
N GLU A 86 18.87 -1.11 -27.13
CA GLU A 86 19.03 0.32 -27.33
C GLU A 86 17.77 1.11 -26.93
N GLY A 87 17.95 2.05 -25.99
CA GLY A 87 16.93 2.96 -25.48
C GLY A 87 16.85 2.90 -23.96
N ASP A 88 17.45 3.92 -23.33
CA ASP A 88 17.61 4.23 -21.90
C ASP A 88 17.99 3.08 -20.94
N ALA A 89 18.64 3.44 -19.83
CA ALA A 89 19.12 2.51 -18.82
C ALA A 89 17.95 1.77 -18.14
N PHE A 90 17.49 0.70 -18.77
CA PHE A 90 16.51 -0.21 -18.22
C PHE A 90 17.21 -1.15 -17.24
N ASP A 91 17.08 -0.82 -15.96
CA ASP A 91 17.68 -1.59 -14.89
C ASP A 91 16.91 -2.91 -14.70
N GLN A 92 17.37 -3.94 -15.41
CA GLN A 92 16.85 -5.31 -15.31
C GLN A 92 16.82 -5.81 -13.86
N ALA A 93 17.77 -5.41 -13.01
CA ALA A 93 17.81 -5.82 -11.61
C ALA A 93 16.74 -5.10 -10.78
N LEU A 94 16.46 -3.82 -11.05
CA LEU A 94 15.33 -3.11 -10.47
C LEU A 94 14.01 -3.75 -10.88
N ALA A 95 13.90 -4.12 -12.15
CA ALA A 95 12.69 -4.70 -12.71
C ALA A 95 12.40 -6.09 -12.11
N LEU A 96 13.38 -7.00 -12.04
CA LEU A 96 13.25 -8.29 -11.34
C LEU A 96 12.90 -8.13 -9.85
N LYS A 97 13.49 -7.13 -9.15
CA LYS A 97 13.11 -6.82 -7.76
C LYS A 97 11.67 -6.37 -7.63
N MET A 98 11.15 -5.63 -8.61
CA MET A 98 9.75 -5.21 -8.65
C MET A 98 8.81 -6.41 -8.84
N LEU A 99 9.18 -7.38 -9.69
CA LEU A 99 8.44 -8.64 -9.87
C LEU A 99 8.37 -9.48 -8.60
N ALA A 100 9.51 -9.73 -7.96
CA ALA A 100 9.56 -10.48 -6.70
C ALA A 100 8.71 -9.80 -5.60
N ARG A 101 8.69 -8.46 -5.57
CA ARG A 101 7.85 -7.70 -4.64
C ARG A 101 6.35 -7.82 -4.98
N HIS A 102 6.00 -7.90 -6.26
CA HIS A 102 4.63 -8.11 -6.71
C HIS A 102 4.10 -9.49 -6.32
N GLU A 103 4.87 -10.56 -6.56
CA GLU A 103 4.52 -11.92 -6.11
C GLU A 103 4.25 -11.98 -4.61
N THR A 104 5.11 -11.33 -3.82
CA THR A 104 4.95 -11.25 -2.36
C THR A 104 3.70 -10.48 -1.95
N ARG A 105 3.31 -9.43 -2.70
CA ARG A 105 2.07 -8.67 -2.47
C ARG A 105 0.83 -9.47 -2.86
N ARG A 106 0.85 -10.19 -4.00
CA ARG A 106 -0.25 -11.08 -4.41
C ARG A 106 -0.50 -12.20 -3.42
N ALA A 107 0.53 -12.68 -2.72
CA ALA A 107 0.37 -13.67 -1.65
C ALA A 107 -0.36 -13.12 -0.40
N ARG A 108 -0.48 -11.80 -0.26
CA ARG A 108 -1.21 -11.14 0.84
C ARG A 108 -1.98 -9.92 0.31
N PRO A 109 -3.05 -10.13 -0.48
CA PRO A 109 -3.89 -9.03 -0.92
C PRO A 109 -4.63 -8.50 0.30
N ASN A 110 -4.30 -7.26 0.68
CA ASN A 110 -5.02 -6.47 1.67
C ASN A 110 -5.46 -7.25 2.92
N ALA A 111 -4.55 -8.06 3.51
CA ALA A 111 -4.80 -8.68 4.80
C ALA A 111 -5.28 -7.57 5.75
N PRO A 112 -6.41 -7.76 6.48
CA PRO A 112 -6.88 -6.76 7.41
C PRO A 112 -5.69 -6.33 8.25
N ARG A 113 -5.28 -5.06 8.17
CA ARG A 113 -4.42 -4.52 9.22
C ARG A 113 -5.26 -4.75 10.47
N GLU A 114 -4.84 -5.66 11.35
CA GLU A 114 -5.30 -5.65 12.74
C GLU A 114 -5.38 -4.18 13.11
N ALA A 115 -6.60 -3.73 13.40
CA ALA A 115 -6.87 -2.33 13.62
C ALA A 115 -5.80 -1.84 14.57
N VAL A 116 -4.91 -0.95 14.13
CA VAL A 116 -3.96 -0.32 15.04
C VAL A 116 -4.86 0.31 16.09
N PRO A 117 -4.87 -0.18 17.34
CA PRO A 117 -5.81 0.31 18.32
C PRO A 117 -5.63 1.82 18.35
N ARG A 118 -6.78 2.53 18.32
CA ARG A 118 -6.86 3.99 18.44
C ARG A 118 -5.76 4.45 19.37
N ALA A 119 -4.89 5.35 18.90
CA ALA A 119 -3.68 5.77 19.62
C ALA A 119 -3.94 5.77 21.13
N ALA A 120 -3.46 4.70 21.78
CA ALA A 120 -3.77 4.43 23.16
C ALA A 120 -3.41 5.67 23.97
N SER A 121 -4.23 6.02 24.95
CA SER A 121 -3.86 7.10 25.87
C SER A 121 -2.47 6.79 26.45
N MET A 122 -1.71 7.82 26.85
CA MET A 122 -0.39 7.59 27.46
C MET A 122 -0.48 6.58 28.61
N GLU A 123 -1.59 6.59 29.34
CA GLU A 123 -1.93 5.68 30.43
C GLU A 123 -2.13 4.23 29.93
N GLU A 124 -2.84 4.01 28.83
CA GLU A 124 -2.99 2.69 28.22
C GLU A 124 -1.66 2.14 27.68
N VAL A 125 -0.81 3.00 27.11
CA VAL A 125 0.54 2.64 26.67
C VAL A 125 1.42 2.26 27.87
N GLU A 126 1.34 3.05 28.95
CA GLU A 126 2.06 2.80 30.20
C GLU A 126 1.66 1.47 30.82
N GLN A 127 0.36 1.18 30.91
CA GLN A 127 -0.15 -0.10 31.40
C GLN A 127 0.33 -1.29 30.55
N ALA A 128 0.33 -1.15 29.23
CA ALA A 128 0.82 -2.19 28.32
C ALA A 128 2.33 -2.43 28.45
N LEU A 129 3.11 -1.37 28.69
CA LEU A 129 4.56 -1.46 28.93
C LEU A 129 4.86 -2.14 30.27
N LEU A 130 4.16 -1.75 31.34
CA LEU A 130 4.30 -2.37 32.66
C LEU A 130 3.94 -3.86 32.63
N GLY A 131 2.87 -4.24 31.95
CA GLY A 131 2.49 -5.64 31.77
C GLY A 131 3.57 -6.47 31.05
N LYS A 132 4.16 -5.90 29.99
CA LYS A 132 5.26 -6.56 29.26
C LYS A 132 6.51 -6.69 30.13
N LEU A 133 6.90 -5.64 30.87
CA LEU A 133 8.06 -5.67 31.76
C LEU A 133 7.89 -6.70 32.89
N ALA A 134 6.70 -6.81 33.48
CA ALA A 134 6.39 -7.83 34.49
C ALA A 134 6.46 -9.26 33.91
N ALA A 135 5.93 -9.45 32.70
CA ALA A 135 6.02 -10.74 32.00
C ALA A 135 7.48 -11.11 31.65
N PHE A 136 8.31 -10.12 31.32
CA PHE A 136 9.75 -10.31 31.11
C PHE A 136 10.48 -10.63 32.42
N ALA A 137 10.20 -9.91 33.51
CA ALA A 137 10.80 -10.17 34.83
C ALA A 137 10.48 -11.58 35.33
N LYS A 138 9.27 -12.09 35.06
CA LYS A 138 8.87 -13.48 35.38
C LYS A 138 9.60 -14.54 34.55
N ARG A 139 10.13 -14.18 33.37
CA ARG A 139 10.83 -15.08 32.44
C ARG A 139 12.35 -15.03 32.57
N LEU A 140 12.92 -14.05 33.29
CA LEU A 140 14.35 -14.07 33.62
C LEU A 140 14.58 -15.07 34.77
N PRO A 141 15.44 -16.10 34.59
CA PRO A 141 15.84 -16.94 35.72
C PRO A 141 16.61 -16.10 36.74
N ALA A 142 16.35 -16.33 38.03
CA ALA A 142 17.11 -15.72 39.11
C ALA A 142 18.59 -16.05 38.91
N LYS A 143 19.39 -15.00 38.68
CA LYS A 143 20.84 -15.12 38.53
C LYS A 143 21.40 -15.71 39.83
N THR A 144 21.89 -16.96 39.75
CA THR A 144 22.64 -17.64 40.81
C THR A 144 24.07 -17.13 40.83
#